data_AF-A0A3N2HQ88-F1
#
_entry.id   AF-A0A3N2HQ88-F1
#
_cell.length_a   1.000
_cell.length_b   1.000
_cell.length_c   1.000
_cell.angle_alpha   90.00
_cell.angle_beta   90.00
_cell.angle_gamma   90.00
#
_symmetry.space_group_name_H-M   'P 1'
#
loop_
_entity.id
_entity.type
_entity.pdbx_description
1 polymer ?
#
loop_
_entity_poly.entity_id
_entity_poly.type
_entity_poly.pdbx_seq_one_letter_code
_entity_poly.pdbx_strand_id
1 'polypeptide(L)'
;MNRLRAALGTRGDDRGVSLAELLVAIMVFGIVLAVVSTTFVSLTKATAQARAIDGNTRVASNAMSALTRTIRGARTVPLAAGSEAAAFSVATRESLTVYTAVNTDDSFSTTPRRVSFTVQADRALRESTVVATALPPSYWQFVGAGRTRTLGGQVATPQAVGTPLFSYVDFSGNPIAVDAAGAVPAASLPSIASVTVSLTVDRTSTPSSQAVTLQNTIALTNLARGATP
;
A
#
# COMPACT_ATOMS: atom_id res chain seq x y z
N MET A 1 -3.66 22.53 -91.70
CA MET A 1 -3.20 21.23 -91.13
C MET A 1 -1.93 21.44 -90.29
N ASN A 2 -1.98 22.09 -89.10
CA ASN A 2 -0.74 22.31 -88.32
C ASN A 2 -0.92 22.55 -86.80
N ARG A 3 -1.99 22.08 -86.17
CA ARG A 3 -2.25 22.30 -84.71
C ARG A 3 -2.59 21.05 -83.91
N LEU A 4 -2.02 19.90 -84.28
CA LEU A 4 -2.26 18.62 -83.60
C LEU A 4 -0.99 17.95 -83.03
N ARG A 5 0.17 18.63 -83.02
CA ARG A 5 1.45 18.03 -82.58
C ARG A 5 1.98 18.53 -81.23
N ALA A 6 1.28 19.41 -80.52
CA ALA A 6 1.78 20.00 -79.26
C ALA A 6 1.28 19.32 -77.98
N ALA A 7 0.46 18.25 -78.07
CA ALA A 7 -0.18 17.63 -76.90
C ALA A 7 0.39 16.24 -76.51
N LEU A 8 1.53 15.83 -77.06
CA LEU A 8 2.17 14.54 -76.76
C LEU A 8 3.57 14.69 -76.13
N GLY A 9 3.80 15.85 -75.50
CA GLY A 9 5.05 16.18 -74.82
C GLY A 9 5.10 15.83 -73.33
N THR A 10 4.07 15.18 -72.77
CA THR A 10 4.17 14.53 -71.46
C THR A 10 4.47 13.05 -71.68
N ARG A 11 5.65 12.76 -72.25
CA ARG A 11 6.31 11.49 -71.94
C ARG A 11 6.64 11.59 -70.46
N GLY A 12 5.77 11.00 -69.63
CA GLY A 12 6.14 10.69 -68.27
C GLY A 12 7.49 9.98 -68.34
N ASP A 13 8.48 10.50 -67.62
CA ASP A 13 9.72 9.81 -67.34
C ASP A 13 9.32 8.52 -66.58
N ASP A 14 8.92 7.47 -67.29
CA ASP A 14 8.84 6.09 -66.81
C ASP A 14 10.27 5.57 -66.65
N ARG A 15 11.06 6.26 -65.82
CA ARG A 15 12.33 5.74 -65.34
C ARG A 15 11.97 4.71 -64.30
N GLY A 16 11.99 3.44 -64.72
CA GLY A 16 11.83 2.31 -63.81
C GLY A 16 12.76 2.46 -62.62
N VAL A 17 12.24 2.12 -61.43
CA VAL A 17 12.98 2.16 -60.16
C VAL A 17 14.30 1.41 -60.32
N SER A 18 15.42 2.09 -60.07
CA SER A 18 16.74 1.45 -60.15
C SER A 18 16.87 0.40 -59.04
N LEU A 19 17.57 -0.70 -59.31
CA LEU A 19 17.81 -1.76 -58.31
C LEU A 19 18.48 -1.18 -57.05
N ALA A 20 19.34 -0.17 -57.22
CA ALA A 20 19.96 0.55 -56.11
C ALA A 20 18.97 1.44 -55.34
N GLU A 21 18.01 2.09 -56.01
CA GLU A 21 16.95 2.87 -55.34
C GLU A 21 16.03 1.99 -54.49
N LEU A 22 15.66 0.81 -55.01
CA LEU A 22 14.85 -0.15 -54.26
C LEU A 22 15.59 -0.62 -53.00
N LEU A 23 16.90 -0.89 -53.10
CA LEU A 23 17.72 -1.32 -51.98
C LEU A 23 17.80 -0.22 -50.90
N VAL A 24 18.07 1.02 -51.30
CA VAL A 24 18.12 2.16 -50.37
C VAL A 24 16.75 2.39 -49.72
N ALA A 25 15.66 2.29 -50.49
CA ALA A 25 14.30 2.43 -49.97
C ALA A 25 13.99 1.38 -48.90
N ILE A 26 14.33 0.10 -49.14
CA ILE A 26 14.13 -0.98 -48.17
C ILE A 26 15.01 -0.76 -46.92
N MET A 27 16.25 -0.29 -47.09
CA MET A 27 17.16 -0.02 -45.98
C MET A 27 16.63 1.12 -45.08
N VAL A 28 16.22 2.24 -45.69
CA VAL A 28 15.63 3.38 -44.97
C VAL A 28 14.32 2.96 -44.31
N PHE A 29 13.47 2.20 -45.01
CA PHE A 29 12.23 1.68 -44.45
C PHE A 29 12.48 0.77 -43.23
N GLY A 30 13.49 -0.11 -43.31
CA GLY A 30 13.89 -0.96 -42.19
C GLY A 30 14.34 -0.15 -40.97
N ILE A 31 15.12 0.90 -41.17
CA ILE A 31 15.54 1.82 -40.08
C ILE A 31 14.31 2.51 -39.47
N VAL A 32 13.42 3.04 -40.29
CA VAL A 32 12.19 3.69 -39.82
C VAL A 32 11.33 2.72 -39.02
N LEU A 33 11.13 1.50 -39.51
CA LEU A 33 10.34 0.48 -38.82
C LEU A 33 10.97 0.05 -37.49
N ALA A 34 12.30 -0.03 -37.41
CA ALA A 34 13.02 -0.27 -36.17
C ALA A 34 12.81 0.86 -35.14
N VAL A 35 12.91 2.13 -35.56
CA VAL A 35 12.68 3.29 -34.68
C VAL A 35 11.22 3.35 -34.20
N VAL A 36 10.25 3.12 -35.07
CA VAL A 36 8.83 3.10 -34.70
C VAL A 36 8.54 1.96 -33.73
N SER A 37 9.07 0.76 -33.98
CA SER A 37 8.87 -0.41 -33.12
C SER A 37 9.47 -0.21 -31.73
N THR A 38 10.70 0.30 -31.65
CA THR A 38 11.36 0.60 -30.37
C THR A 38 10.63 1.69 -29.58
N THR A 39 10.15 2.73 -30.27
CA THR A 39 9.34 3.78 -29.65
C THR A 39 8.02 3.23 -29.11
N PHE A 40 7.32 2.39 -29.89
CA PHE A 40 6.06 1.77 -29.49
C PHE A 40 6.22 0.85 -28.27
N VAL A 41 7.28 0.02 -28.25
CA VAL A 41 7.58 -0.85 -27.10
C VAL A 41 7.89 -0.01 -25.86
N SER A 42 8.68 1.06 -26.02
CA SER A 42 9.04 1.96 -24.92
C SER A 42 7.80 2.65 -24.34
N LEU A 43 6.91 3.16 -25.19
CA LEU A 43 5.65 3.78 -24.76
C LEU A 43 4.73 2.79 -24.04
N THR A 44 4.66 1.56 -24.53
CA THR A 44 3.85 0.49 -23.91
C THR A 44 4.38 0.15 -22.52
N LYS A 45 5.71 -0.01 -22.37
CA LYS A 45 6.36 -0.25 -21.07
C LYS A 45 6.15 0.91 -20.10
N ALA A 46 6.34 2.15 -20.55
CA ALA A 46 6.11 3.33 -19.74
C ALA A 46 4.64 3.42 -19.25
N THR A 47 3.68 3.14 -20.13
CA THR A 47 2.25 3.12 -19.77
C THR A 47 1.94 2.02 -18.75
N ALA A 48 2.50 0.82 -18.92
CA ALA A 48 2.32 -0.28 -17.98
C ALA A 48 2.92 0.04 -16.60
N GLN A 49 4.06 0.72 -16.57
CA GLN A 49 4.71 1.20 -15.35
C GLN A 49 3.88 2.28 -14.66
N ALA A 50 3.38 3.28 -15.38
CA ALA A 50 2.53 4.32 -14.82
C ALA A 50 1.27 3.71 -14.17
N ARG A 51 0.59 2.78 -14.87
CA ARG A 51 -0.57 2.06 -14.33
C ARG A 51 -0.24 1.24 -13.08
N ALA A 52 0.99 0.71 -12.99
CA ALA A 52 1.47 0.00 -11.81
C ALA A 52 1.58 0.92 -10.59
N ILE A 53 2.26 2.05 -10.78
CA ILE A 53 2.49 3.05 -9.74
C ILE A 53 1.15 3.62 -9.25
N ASP A 54 0.23 3.93 -10.16
CA ASP A 54 -1.11 4.41 -9.82
C ASP A 54 -1.89 3.36 -8.99
N GLY A 55 -1.83 2.10 -9.41
CA GLY A 55 -2.45 0.99 -8.69
C GLY A 55 -1.87 0.83 -7.28
N ASN A 56 -0.54 0.78 -7.15
CA ASN A 56 0.17 0.66 -5.88
C ASN A 56 -0.12 1.86 -4.97
N THR A 57 -0.18 3.08 -5.52
CA THR A 57 -0.50 4.31 -4.76
C THR A 57 -1.92 4.26 -4.19
N ARG A 58 -2.91 3.82 -4.98
CA ARG A 58 -4.30 3.69 -4.50
C ARG A 58 -4.41 2.65 -3.38
N VAL A 59 -3.76 1.51 -3.55
CA VAL A 59 -3.73 0.45 -2.53
C VAL A 59 -3.05 0.95 -1.26
N ALA A 60 -1.86 1.54 -1.36
CA ALA A 60 -1.12 2.08 -0.22
C ALA A 60 -1.92 3.15 0.53
N SER A 61 -2.58 4.07 -0.20
CA SER A 61 -3.38 5.15 0.39
C SER A 61 -4.61 4.62 1.13
N ASN A 62 -5.30 3.62 0.57
CA ASN A 62 -6.44 2.99 1.21
C ASN A 62 -6.02 2.24 2.50
N ALA A 63 -4.93 1.47 2.42
CA ALA A 63 -4.38 0.77 3.57
C ALA A 63 -3.91 1.76 4.67
N MET A 64 -3.20 2.82 4.30
CA MET A 64 -2.73 3.85 5.23
C MET A 64 -3.89 4.59 5.88
N SER A 65 -4.98 4.86 5.15
CA SER A 65 -6.19 5.49 5.69
C SER A 65 -6.90 4.59 6.70
N ALA A 66 -7.01 3.29 6.41
CA ALA A 66 -7.58 2.31 7.32
C ALA A 66 -6.76 2.16 8.61
N LEU A 67 -5.43 2.04 8.48
CA LEU A 67 -4.49 2.01 9.61
C LEU A 67 -4.59 3.27 10.44
N THR A 68 -4.48 4.45 9.81
CA THR A 68 -4.52 5.76 10.49
C THR A 68 -5.80 5.94 11.29
N ARG A 69 -6.94 5.65 10.68
CA ARG A 69 -8.25 5.79 11.33
C ARG A 69 -8.38 4.84 12.52
N THR A 70 -7.98 3.58 12.36
CA THR A 70 -8.12 2.56 13.40
C THR A 70 -7.18 2.83 14.57
N ILE A 71 -5.91 3.10 14.29
CA ILE A 71 -4.88 3.41 15.29
C ILE A 71 -5.25 4.67 16.05
N ARG A 72 -5.68 5.75 15.38
CA ARG A 72 -6.10 6.99 16.05
C ARG A 72 -7.29 6.79 17.00
N GLY A 73 -8.13 5.79 16.74
CA GLY A 73 -9.25 5.42 17.60
C GLY A 73 -8.91 4.44 18.73
N ALA A 74 -7.64 4.07 18.89
CA ALA A 74 -7.18 3.13 19.91
C ALA A 74 -7.55 3.60 21.31
N ARG A 75 -8.13 2.74 22.14
CA ARG A 75 -8.52 3.06 23.53
C ARG A 75 -8.33 1.87 24.45
N THR A 76 -8.18 2.15 25.74
CA THR A 76 -8.34 1.12 26.77
C THR A 76 -9.79 0.64 26.81
N VAL A 77 -9.99 -0.64 27.11
CA VAL A 77 -11.33 -1.24 27.16
C VAL A 77 -11.47 -2.06 28.43
N PRO A 78 -12.54 -1.86 29.23
CA PRO A 78 -12.79 -2.68 30.41
C PRO A 78 -13.20 -4.09 29.98
N LEU A 79 -12.45 -5.08 30.44
CA LEU A 79 -12.72 -6.51 30.27
C LEU A 79 -13.43 -7.06 31.51
N ALA A 80 -13.98 -8.27 31.37
CA ALA A 80 -14.60 -8.98 32.49
C ALA A 80 -13.67 -9.07 33.73
N ALA A 81 -14.29 -9.20 34.90
CA ALA A 81 -13.62 -9.27 36.21
C ALA A 81 -12.84 -8.00 36.61
N GLY A 82 -13.16 -6.84 36.03
CA GLY A 82 -12.59 -5.54 36.45
C GLY A 82 -11.17 -5.27 35.93
N SER A 83 -10.70 -6.04 34.96
CA SER A 83 -9.41 -5.80 34.30
C SER A 83 -9.55 -4.83 33.13
N GLU A 84 -8.50 -4.08 32.81
CA GLU A 84 -8.46 -3.22 31.61
C GLU A 84 -7.53 -3.81 30.55
N ALA A 85 -8.03 -3.90 29.32
CA ALA A 85 -7.18 -4.13 28.16
C ALA A 85 -6.47 -2.82 27.80
N ALA A 86 -5.14 -2.86 27.74
CA ALA A 86 -4.36 -1.80 27.12
C ALA A 86 -4.80 -1.58 25.67
N ALA A 87 -4.66 -0.35 25.16
CA ALA A 87 -5.08 0.00 23.80
C ALA A 87 -4.44 -0.91 22.72
N PHE A 88 -3.21 -1.38 22.99
CA PHE A 88 -2.50 -2.37 22.18
C PHE A 88 -2.37 -3.69 22.96
N SER A 89 -2.73 -4.79 22.30
CA SER A 89 -2.48 -6.16 22.82
C SER A 89 -1.34 -6.87 22.09
N VAL A 90 -1.08 -6.48 20.84
CA VAL A 90 0.06 -6.95 20.05
C VAL A 90 0.64 -5.74 19.34
N ALA A 91 1.95 -5.56 19.44
CA ALA A 91 2.67 -4.53 18.73
C ALA A 91 4.00 -5.11 18.29
N THR A 92 4.13 -5.42 17.00
CA THR A 92 5.32 -5.96 16.37
C THR A 92 5.61 -5.18 15.10
N ARG A 93 6.79 -5.34 14.52
CA ARG A 93 7.16 -4.64 13.28
C ARG A 93 6.23 -4.91 12.10
N GLU A 94 5.50 -6.02 12.05
CA GLU A 94 4.61 -6.40 10.93
C GLU A 94 3.18 -6.79 11.35
N SER A 95 2.89 -6.79 12.64
CA SER A 95 1.56 -7.04 13.17
C SER A 95 1.21 -6.16 14.36
N LEU A 96 -0.02 -5.66 14.36
CA LEU A 96 -0.55 -4.74 15.34
C LEU A 96 -1.99 -5.14 15.69
N THR A 97 -2.29 -5.32 16.97
CA THR A 97 -3.65 -5.55 17.45
C THR A 97 -4.07 -4.46 18.42
N VAL A 98 -5.16 -3.78 18.08
CA VAL A 98 -5.66 -2.58 18.76
C VAL A 98 -7.10 -2.79 19.19
N TYR A 99 -7.45 -2.27 20.35
CA TYR A 99 -8.84 -2.08 20.76
C TYR A 99 -9.29 -0.67 20.39
N THR A 100 -10.38 -0.54 19.64
CA THR A 100 -10.86 0.74 19.12
C THR A 100 -12.36 0.89 19.29
N ALA A 101 -12.84 2.12 19.41
CA ALA A 101 -14.26 2.47 19.33
C ALA A 101 -14.74 2.69 17.89
N VAL A 102 -13.80 2.76 16.94
CA VAL A 102 -14.09 3.17 15.57
C VAL A 102 -14.91 2.07 14.91
N ASN A 103 -16.10 2.47 14.46
CA ASN A 103 -16.93 1.66 13.61
C ASN A 103 -16.71 2.08 12.14
N THR A 104 -16.36 1.12 11.29
CA THR A 104 -16.22 1.33 9.83
C THR A 104 -17.47 0.92 9.06
N ASP A 105 -18.44 0.30 9.72
CA ASP A 105 -19.60 -0.34 9.11
C ASP A 105 -20.91 0.42 9.40
N ASP A 106 -20.98 1.19 10.50
CA ASP A 106 -22.14 1.97 10.95
C ASP A 106 -21.69 3.19 11.78
N SER A 107 -22.40 4.31 11.71
CA SER A 107 -22.06 5.58 12.36
C SER A 107 -22.54 5.71 13.82
N PHE A 108 -23.37 4.80 14.34
CA PHE A 108 -24.07 4.99 15.62
C PHE A 108 -23.64 4.05 16.75
N SER A 109 -23.05 2.89 16.43
CA SER A 109 -22.58 1.96 17.46
C SER A 109 -21.22 2.37 18.05
N THR A 110 -21.18 2.56 19.38
CA THR A 110 -19.97 2.82 20.17
C THR A 110 -19.28 1.54 20.67
N THR A 111 -19.77 0.38 20.23
CA THR A 111 -19.28 -0.95 20.64
C THR A 111 -17.79 -1.09 20.30
N PRO A 112 -16.93 -1.42 21.28
CA PRO A 112 -15.52 -1.65 21.01
C PRO A 112 -15.28 -2.77 20.01
N ARG A 113 -14.17 -2.68 19.29
CA ARG A 113 -13.70 -3.67 18.33
C ARG A 113 -12.24 -3.99 18.60
N ARG A 114 -11.86 -5.25 18.46
CA ARG A 114 -10.47 -5.69 18.41
C ARG A 114 -10.09 -5.83 16.95
N VAL A 115 -9.20 -4.96 16.48
CA VAL A 115 -8.74 -4.95 15.09
C VAL A 115 -7.29 -5.37 15.04
N SER A 116 -6.98 -6.36 14.22
CA SER A 116 -5.63 -6.90 14.01
C SER A 116 -5.20 -6.62 12.58
N PHE A 117 -4.04 -6.00 12.42
CA PHE A 117 -3.35 -5.88 11.14
C PHE A 117 -2.17 -6.85 11.15
N THR A 118 -2.03 -7.67 10.12
CA THR A 118 -0.97 -8.67 10.03
C THR A 118 -0.53 -8.82 8.60
N VAL A 119 0.78 -8.74 8.36
CA VAL A 119 1.39 -9.17 7.10
C VAL A 119 1.35 -10.69 7.05
N GLN A 120 0.65 -11.24 6.05
CA GLN A 120 0.52 -12.68 5.86
C GLN A 120 1.75 -13.28 5.18
N ALA A 121 1.80 -14.61 5.05
CA ALA A 121 2.90 -15.32 4.38
C ALA A 121 3.05 -14.91 2.90
N ASP A 122 1.96 -14.55 2.23
CA ASP A 122 1.94 -13.99 0.87
C ASP A 122 2.31 -12.49 0.82
N ARG A 123 2.72 -11.92 1.96
CA ARG A 123 3.03 -10.51 2.19
C ARG A 123 1.84 -9.55 2.03
N ALA A 124 0.62 -10.06 1.88
CA ALA A 124 -0.56 -9.21 1.87
C ALA A 124 -0.85 -8.68 3.28
N LEU A 125 -1.17 -7.39 3.37
CA LEU A 125 -1.64 -6.80 4.63
C LEU A 125 -3.11 -7.17 4.84
N ARG A 126 -3.38 -7.96 5.87
CA ARG A 126 -4.73 -8.38 6.24
C ARG A 126 -5.18 -7.66 7.51
N GLU A 127 -6.42 -7.16 7.46
CA GLU A 127 -7.15 -6.67 8.62
C GLU A 127 -8.14 -7.75 9.09
N SER A 128 -8.21 -7.97 10.40
CA SER A 128 -9.20 -8.84 11.05
C SER A 128 -9.89 -8.08 12.18
N THR A 129 -11.21 -8.02 12.15
CA THR A 129 -12.01 -7.24 13.08
C THR A 129 -12.98 -8.13 13.84
N VAL A 130 -12.84 -8.15 15.17
CA VAL A 130 -13.77 -8.82 16.10
C VAL A 130 -14.56 -7.75 16.84
N VAL A 131 -15.88 -7.81 16.74
CA VAL A 131 -16.78 -6.89 17.45
C VAL A 131 -16.99 -7.41 18.89
N ALA A 132 -16.93 -6.51 19.87
CA ALA A 132 -17.17 -6.89 21.25
C ALA A 132 -18.63 -7.30 21.49
N THR A 133 -18.83 -8.21 22.44
CA THR A 133 -20.13 -8.47 23.09
C THR A 133 -20.13 -7.81 24.46
N ALA A 134 -21.22 -7.13 24.80
CA ALA A 134 -21.39 -6.50 26.11
C ALA A 134 -21.60 -7.56 27.21
N LEU A 135 -21.01 -7.32 28.38
CA LEU A 135 -21.19 -8.09 29.60
C LEU A 135 -21.63 -7.16 30.74
N PRO A 136 -22.56 -7.58 31.62
CA PRO A 136 -22.96 -6.76 32.77
C PRO A 136 -21.80 -6.55 33.77
N PRO A 137 -21.73 -5.41 34.48
CA PRO A 137 -22.57 -4.21 34.32
C PRO A 137 -22.11 -3.27 33.20
N SER A 138 -20.84 -3.32 32.75
CA SER A 138 -20.28 -2.49 31.65
C SER A 138 -18.94 -3.02 31.14
N TYR A 139 -18.83 -4.35 30.97
CA TYR A 139 -17.62 -5.01 30.47
C TYR A 139 -17.77 -5.43 29.02
N TRP A 140 -16.64 -5.73 28.36
CA TRP A 140 -16.62 -6.20 26.99
C TRP A 140 -15.85 -7.51 26.87
N GLN A 141 -16.35 -8.41 26.03
CA GLN A 141 -15.64 -9.61 25.62
C GLN A 141 -15.51 -9.68 24.10
N PHE A 142 -14.41 -10.23 23.60
CA PHE A 142 -14.12 -10.36 22.18
C PHE A 142 -14.05 -11.83 21.81
N VAL A 143 -15.19 -12.39 21.43
CA VAL A 143 -15.36 -13.82 21.14
C VAL A 143 -15.64 -14.05 19.66
N GLY A 144 -15.31 -15.25 19.17
CA GLY A 144 -15.58 -15.67 17.80
C GLY A 144 -14.51 -15.27 16.78
N ALA A 145 -14.73 -15.73 15.54
CA ALA A 145 -13.87 -15.40 14.41
C ALA A 145 -14.15 -13.97 13.92
N GLY A 146 -13.08 -13.19 13.74
CA GLY A 146 -13.18 -11.84 13.20
C GLY A 146 -13.53 -11.84 11.72
N ARG A 147 -14.15 -10.76 11.25
CA ARG A 147 -14.30 -10.50 9.81
C ARG A 147 -12.94 -10.08 9.27
N THR A 148 -12.48 -10.74 8.23
CA THR A 148 -11.19 -10.43 7.61
C THR A 148 -11.36 -9.74 6.27
N ARG A 149 -10.52 -8.75 5.98
CA ARG A 149 -10.35 -8.18 4.65
C ARG A 149 -8.88 -7.99 4.32
N THR A 150 -8.53 -8.12 3.05
CA THR A 150 -7.20 -7.79 2.56
C THR A 150 -7.19 -6.30 2.18
N LEU A 151 -6.29 -5.51 2.78
CA LEU A 151 -6.14 -4.09 2.46
C LEU A 151 -5.41 -3.85 1.13
N GLY A 152 -4.88 -4.93 0.54
CA GLY A 152 -4.30 -4.98 -0.80
C GLY A 152 -2.78 -4.83 -0.79
N GLY A 153 -2.17 -5.24 -1.91
CA GLY A 153 -0.74 -5.08 -2.18
C GLY A 153 0.16 -6.04 -1.39
N GLN A 154 1.38 -6.27 -1.86
CA GLN A 154 2.40 -6.98 -1.10
C GLN A 154 3.29 -5.97 -0.38
N VAL A 155 3.48 -6.17 0.92
CA VAL A 155 4.41 -5.37 1.73
C VAL A 155 5.82 -5.76 1.34
N ALA A 156 6.50 -4.89 0.60
CA ALA A 156 7.74 -5.22 -0.09
C ALA A 156 8.98 -5.29 0.82
N THR A 157 8.91 -4.76 2.04
CA THR A 157 10.08 -4.63 2.93
C THR A 157 10.00 -5.64 4.08
N PRO A 158 10.82 -6.70 4.09
CA PRO A 158 10.85 -7.65 5.20
C PRO A 158 11.35 -7.01 6.50
N GLN A 159 10.75 -7.40 7.63
CA GLN A 159 11.08 -6.96 8.98
C GLN A 159 12.59 -6.93 9.36
N ALA A 160 13.40 -7.79 8.73
CA ALA A 160 14.81 -7.97 9.06
C ALA A 160 15.75 -7.03 8.28
N VAL A 161 15.31 -6.44 7.17
CA VAL A 161 16.14 -5.63 6.26
C VAL A 161 15.34 -4.39 5.84
N GLY A 162 15.62 -3.25 6.45
CA GLY A 162 15.02 -1.95 6.11
C GLY A 162 14.07 -1.38 7.16
N THR A 163 13.26 -0.40 6.75
CA THR A 163 12.31 0.29 7.63
C THR A 163 11.13 -0.64 7.97
N PRO A 164 10.81 -0.89 9.25
CA PRO A 164 9.71 -1.76 9.63
C PRO A 164 8.36 -1.14 9.28
N LEU A 165 7.34 -1.97 9.05
CA LEU A 165 5.98 -1.50 8.78
C LEU A 165 5.44 -0.70 9.97
N PHE A 166 5.68 -1.16 11.20
CA PHE A 166 5.32 -0.46 12.42
C PHE A 166 6.56 -0.15 13.27
N SER A 167 6.62 1.09 13.75
CA SER A 167 7.56 1.53 14.79
C SER A 167 6.82 2.37 15.83
N TYR A 168 7.31 2.33 17.07
CA TYR A 168 6.58 2.79 18.24
C TYR A 168 7.40 3.81 19.00
N VAL A 169 6.73 4.85 19.50
CA VAL A 169 7.33 5.92 20.28
C VAL A 169 6.51 6.13 21.54
N ASP A 170 7.19 6.35 22.65
CA ASP A 170 6.58 6.59 23.95
C ASP A 170 6.08 8.04 24.12
N PHE A 171 5.43 8.34 25.25
CA PHE A 171 4.93 9.68 25.57
C PHE A 171 6.03 10.73 25.80
N SER A 172 7.29 10.30 25.93
CA SER A 172 8.46 11.16 26.06
C SER A 172 9.12 11.45 24.70
N GLY A 173 8.63 10.86 23.62
CA GLY A 173 9.20 10.99 22.28
C GLY A 173 10.34 10.01 21.99
N ASN A 174 10.60 9.04 22.87
CA ASN A 174 11.66 8.06 22.67
C ASN A 174 11.14 6.83 21.92
N PRO A 175 11.93 6.26 21.00
CA PRO A 175 11.57 5.01 20.34
C PRO A 175 11.49 3.87 21.37
N ILE A 176 10.43 3.08 21.31
CA ILE A 176 10.26 1.91 22.16
C ILE A 176 11.05 0.76 21.54
N ALA A 177 11.96 0.17 22.34
CA ALA A 177 12.72 -0.99 21.92
C ALA A 177 11.81 -2.21 21.70
N VAL A 178 12.11 -2.97 20.66
CA VAL A 178 11.49 -4.26 20.39
C VAL A 178 12.46 -5.39 20.74
N ASP A 179 11.93 -6.54 21.10
CA ASP A 179 12.70 -7.74 21.40
C ASP A 179 13.32 -8.37 20.13
N ALA A 180 13.99 -9.52 20.30
CA ALA A 180 14.61 -10.25 19.19
C ALA A 180 13.61 -10.75 18.14
N ALA A 181 12.34 -10.94 18.51
CA ALA A 181 11.24 -11.27 17.58
C ALA A 181 10.64 -10.01 16.92
N GLY A 182 11.11 -8.82 17.31
CA GLY A 182 10.60 -7.53 16.85
C GLY A 182 9.24 -7.16 17.43
N ALA A 183 8.90 -7.71 18.60
CA ALA A 183 7.72 -7.36 19.37
C ALA A 183 8.05 -6.34 20.47
N VAL A 184 7.12 -5.43 20.75
CA VAL A 184 7.18 -4.54 21.91
C VAL A 184 6.89 -5.36 23.17
N PRO A 185 7.72 -5.26 24.22
CA PRO A 185 7.47 -5.95 25.49
C PRO A 185 6.09 -5.59 26.06
N ALA A 186 5.39 -6.57 26.65
CA ALA A 186 4.03 -6.37 27.16
C ALA A 186 3.92 -5.21 28.17
N ALA A 187 4.94 -5.02 29.00
CA ALA A 187 5.01 -3.91 29.98
C ALA A 187 5.11 -2.53 29.32
N SER A 188 5.60 -2.45 28.08
CA SER A 188 5.77 -1.20 27.33
C SER A 188 4.56 -0.88 26.44
N LEU A 189 3.63 -1.82 26.22
CA LEU A 189 2.44 -1.60 25.40
C LEU A 189 1.57 -0.40 25.84
N PRO A 190 1.33 -0.17 27.16
CA PRO A 190 0.57 0.99 27.61
C PRO A 190 1.30 2.33 27.41
N SER A 191 2.61 2.31 27.19
CA SER A 191 3.44 3.52 27.02
C SER A 191 3.47 4.05 25.58
N ILE A 192 2.91 3.30 24.62
CA ILE A 192 2.87 3.69 23.20
C ILE A 192 2.03 4.95 23.04
N ALA A 193 2.66 6.04 22.62
CA ALA A 193 2.02 7.34 22.39
C ALA A 193 1.84 7.66 20.90
N SER A 194 2.73 7.14 20.04
CA SER A 194 2.54 7.23 18.61
C SER A 194 3.06 5.99 17.89
N VAL A 195 2.43 5.70 16.74
CA VAL A 195 2.82 4.62 15.84
C VAL A 195 3.21 5.23 14.52
N THR A 196 4.46 5.01 14.09
CA THR A 196 4.90 5.34 12.74
C THR A 196 4.67 4.13 11.85
N VAL A 197 3.84 4.32 10.83
CA VAL A 197 3.53 3.33 9.81
C VAL A 197 4.32 3.65 8.57
N SER A 198 5.19 2.74 8.13
CA SER A 198 5.95 2.85 6.88
C SER A 198 5.54 1.72 5.94
N LEU A 199 4.59 1.99 5.05
CA LEU A 199 4.03 1.00 4.15
C LEU A 199 4.65 1.13 2.75
N THR A 200 5.43 0.14 2.36
CA THR A 200 5.91 -0.01 0.97
C THR A 200 5.08 -1.06 0.25
N VAL A 201 4.31 -0.64 -0.75
CA VAL A 201 3.48 -1.52 -1.59
C VAL A 201 4.12 -1.74 -2.94
N ASP A 202 4.18 -3.01 -3.34
CA ASP A 202 4.49 -3.40 -4.72
C ASP A 202 3.61 -4.58 -5.15
N ARG A 203 3.72 -4.96 -6.44
CA ARG A 203 3.14 -6.20 -6.99
C ARG A 203 3.86 -7.45 -6.50
N THR A 204 5.11 -7.31 -6.05
CA THR A 204 5.96 -8.38 -5.55
C THR A 204 6.34 -8.14 -4.08
N SER A 205 6.74 -9.20 -3.39
CA SER A 205 7.23 -9.14 -2.01
C SER A 205 8.60 -8.48 -1.87
N THR A 206 9.23 -8.15 -3.00
CA THR A 206 10.48 -7.39 -3.10
C THR A 206 10.24 -6.07 -3.83
N PRO A 207 10.88 -4.97 -3.41
CA PRO A 207 10.64 -3.66 -4.00
C PRO A 207 11.29 -3.58 -5.39
N SER A 208 10.48 -3.22 -6.38
CA SER A 208 10.87 -2.90 -7.75
C SER A 208 10.93 -1.38 -7.96
N SER A 209 11.24 -0.94 -9.18
CA SER A 209 11.15 0.48 -9.57
C SER A 209 9.71 1.05 -9.56
N GLN A 210 8.71 0.21 -9.26
CA GLN A 210 7.29 0.57 -9.19
C GLN A 210 6.76 0.57 -7.76
N ALA A 211 7.62 0.28 -6.77
CA ALA A 211 7.25 0.28 -5.37
C ALA A 211 6.87 1.70 -4.91
N VAL A 212 5.80 1.79 -4.13
CA VAL A 212 5.34 3.05 -3.54
C VAL A 212 5.48 2.95 -2.02
N THR A 213 6.21 3.88 -1.42
CA THR A 213 6.35 3.96 0.03
C THR A 213 5.56 5.15 0.57
N LEU A 214 4.66 4.88 1.50
CA LEU A 214 3.96 5.89 2.29
C LEU A 214 4.38 5.78 3.75
N GLN A 215 4.73 6.91 4.36
CA GLN A 215 5.07 6.98 5.76
C GLN A 215 4.12 7.95 6.47
N ASN A 216 3.55 7.52 7.59
CA ASN A 216 2.70 8.37 8.42
C ASN A 216 2.97 8.11 9.90
N THR A 217 3.05 9.18 10.70
CA THR A 217 3.16 9.09 12.16
C THR A 217 1.82 9.43 12.78
N ILE A 218 1.26 8.47 13.53
CA ILE A 218 -0.08 8.58 14.10
C ILE A 218 0.07 8.76 15.61
N ALA A 219 -0.14 9.99 16.09
CA ALA A 219 -0.19 10.29 17.51
C ALA A 219 -1.53 9.87 18.13
N LEU A 220 -1.47 9.32 19.35
CA LEU A 220 -2.60 8.80 20.12
C LEU A 220 -2.94 9.77 21.25
N THR A 221 -3.44 10.94 20.88
CA THR A 221 -3.73 12.02 21.85
C THR A 221 -4.89 11.69 22.78
N ASN A 222 -5.72 10.70 22.42
CA ASN A 222 -6.86 10.25 23.21
C ASN A 222 -6.47 9.23 24.29
N LEU A 223 -5.26 8.69 24.26
CA LEU A 223 -4.69 7.94 25.35
C LEU A 223 -4.05 8.96 26.30
N ALA A 224 -4.66 9.17 27.47
CA ALA A 224 -4.02 9.95 28.52
C ALA A 224 -2.69 9.30 28.86
N ARG A 225 -1.65 10.12 29.09
CA ARG A 225 -0.32 9.70 29.56
C ARG A 225 -0.54 8.61 30.62
N GLY A 226 -0.08 7.39 30.32
CA GLY A 226 -0.57 6.13 30.91
C GLY A 226 -1.19 6.29 32.30
N ALA A 227 -2.46 5.90 32.44
CA ALA A 227 -3.12 5.79 33.73
C ALA A 227 -2.18 5.04 34.68
N THR A 228 -1.57 5.77 35.59
CA THR A 228 -0.86 5.18 36.72
C THR A 228 -1.89 4.40 37.53
N PRO A 229 -1.55 3.19 38.01
CA PRO A 229 -2.42 2.45 38.92
C PRO A 229 -2.78 3.27 40.17
#